data_AF-A0A2P4P5K1-F1
#
_entry.id   AF-A0A2P4P5K1-F1
#
_cell.length_a   1.000
_cell.length_b   1.000
_cell.length_c   1.000
_cell.angle_alpha   90.00
_cell.angle_beta   90.00
_cell.angle_gamma   90.00
#
_symmetry.space_group_name_H-M   'P 1'
#
loop_
_entity.id
_entity.type
_entity.pdbx_description
1 polymer ?
#
loop_
_entity_poly.entity_id
_entity_poly.type
_entity_poly.pdbx_seq_one_letter_code
_entity_poly.pdbx_strand_id
1 'polypeptide(L)'
;MLQLLRDTCGLPRALQRLFIVCFGSYGEHGSEFFEKLERKEVDFVDYFIKVKDCLDKQYGIKDYVKNNRDVATKLMYLCIEGIPIVPDKYVLDENNPALTIRSLERDKHIILSSVEQSDELFLINMPFYFICIYNDSLHIVNPTLVSKFYDERMYWYEWEKFVAYHEAFRTNLAIRLGKKTTTLRELYPNADKSDVNFDFSVNLKPLRVCEANEQFPLTNPLTEKSDGKEIDWQSGDVVVINGSSAL
;
A
#
# COMPACT_ATOMS: atom_id res chain seq x y z
N MET A 1 -4.83 -1.83 -18.10
CA MET A 1 -6.11 -2.52 -17.86
C MET A 1 -6.00 -3.71 -16.88
N LEU A 2 -5.11 -4.69 -17.10
CA LEU A 2 -4.94 -5.82 -16.17
C LEU A 2 -4.57 -5.38 -14.75
N GLN A 3 -3.76 -4.32 -14.60
CA GLN A 3 -3.44 -3.75 -13.29
C GLN A 3 -4.67 -3.18 -12.57
N LEU A 4 -5.48 -2.35 -13.24
CA LEU A 4 -6.74 -1.82 -12.67
C LEU A 4 -7.66 -2.96 -12.20
N LEU A 5 -7.75 -4.06 -12.94
CA LEU A 5 -8.52 -5.24 -12.53
C LEU A 5 -7.92 -5.89 -11.27
N ARG A 6 -6.59 -6.07 -11.21
CA ARG A 6 -5.90 -6.60 -10.03
C ARG A 6 -6.08 -5.72 -8.80
N ASP A 7 -6.11 -4.40 -8.98
CA ASP A 7 -6.28 -3.42 -7.90
C ASP A 7 -7.66 -3.49 -7.24
N THR A 8 -8.64 -4.10 -7.90
CA THR A 8 -9.94 -4.43 -7.27
C THR A 8 -9.81 -5.54 -6.24
N CYS A 9 -8.74 -6.34 -6.29
CA CYS A 9 -8.54 -7.58 -5.52
C CYS A 9 -9.69 -8.58 -5.69
N GLY A 10 -10.48 -8.47 -6.77
CA GLY A 10 -11.70 -9.26 -6.97
C GLY A 10 -12.89 -8.80 -6.13
N LEU A 11 -12.82 -7.66 -5.43
CA LEU A 11 -13.96 -7.12 -4.67
C LEU A 11 -15.05 -6.70 -5.67
N PRO A 12 -16.25 -7.32 -5.64
CA PRO A 12 -17.25 -7.11 -6.69
C PRO A 12 -17.65 -5.64 -6.89
N ARG A 13 -17.66 -4.85 -5.81
CA ARG A 13 -17.99 -3.42 -5.85
C ARG A 13 -16.87 -2.56 -6.42
N ALA A 14 -15.61 -2.87 -6.11
CA ALA A 14 -14.46 -2.21 -6.74
C ALA A 14 -14.44 -2.51 -8.24
N LEU A 15 -14.68 -3.76 -8.61
CA LEU A 15 -14.78 -4.20 -10.01
C LEU A 15 -15.95 -3.52 -10.73
N GLN A 16 -17.13 -3.48 -10.12
CA GLN A 16 -18.28 -2.77 -10.68
C GLN A 16 -17.97 -1.30 -10.90
N ARG A 17 -17.30 -0.64 -9.96
CA ARG A 17 -16.96 0.79 -10.09
C ARG A 17 -15.92 1.02 -11.18
N LEU A 18 -14.92 0.15 -11.28
CA LEU A 18 -13.98 0.16 -12.39
C LEU A 18 -14.71 0.07 -13.73
N PHE A 19 -15.65 -0.86 -13.89
CA PHE A 19 -16.41 -0.99 -15.13
C PHE A 19 -17.31 0.21 -15.42
N ILE A 20 -17.93 0.81 -14.41
CA ILE A 20 -18.72 2.03 -14.61
C ILE A 20 -17.83 3.18 -15.08
N VAL A 21 -16.63 3.34 -14.52
CA VAL A 21 -15.70 4.40 -14.94
C VAL A 21 -15.14 4.13 -16.33
N CYS A 22 -14.82 2.87 -16.66
CA CYS A 22 -14.27 2.50 -17.97
C CYS A 22 -15.33 2.52 -19.08
N PHE A 23 -16.52 2.02 -18.82
CA PHE A 23 -17.50 1.69 -19.87
C PHE A 23 -18.83 2.42 -19.71
N GLY A 24 -19.06 3.15 -18.63
CA GLY A 24 -20.37 3.70 -18.30
C GLY A 24 -21.26 2.68 -17.57
N SER A 25 -22.41 3.14 -17.08
CA SER A 25 -23.29 2.31 -16.23
C SER A 25 -23.96 1.16 -16.98
N TYR A 26 -24.12 1.31 -18.29
CA TYR A 26 -24.76 0.38 -19.20
C TYR A 26 -23.87 0.05 -20.41
N GLY A 27 -22.57 0.37 -20.34
CA GLY A 27 -21.62 0.12 -21.43
C GLY A 27 -21.60 1.20 -22.52
N GLU A 28 -22.25 2.35 -22.30
CA GLU A 28 -22.40 3.45 -23.25
C GLU A 28 -21.06 4.06 -23.72
N HIS A 29 -20.00 3.94 -22.92
CA HIS A 29 -18.65 4.44 -23.24
C HIS A 29 -17.69 3.31 -23.66
N GLY A 30 -18.17 2.07 -23.77
CA GLY A 30 -17.33 0.92 -24.06
C GLY A 30 -16.50 1.08 -25.34
N SER A 31 -17.15 1.47 -26.44
CA SER A 31 -16.46 1.64 -27.73
C SER A 31 -15.41 2.76 -27.69
N GLU A 32 -15.74 3.90 -27.08
CA GLU A 32 -14.84 5.04 -26.93
C GLU A 32 -13.62 4.67 -26.07
N PHE A 33 -13.84 3.91 -25.00
CA PHE A 33 -12.75 3.43 -24.14
C PHE A 33 -11.77 2.54 -24.90
N PHE A 34 -12.27 1.55 -25.65
CA PHE A 34 -11.41 0.67 -26.42
C PHE A 34 -10.71 1.40 -27.57
N GLU A 35 -11.36 2.37 -28.21
CA GLU A 35 -10.73 3.23 -29.23
C GLU A 35 -9.56 4.05 -28.64
N LYS A 36 -9.76 4.67 -27.46
CA LYS A 36 -8.67 5.37 -26.74
C LYS A 36 -7.57 4.40 -26.32
N LEU A 37 -7.92 3.19 -25.91
CA LEU A 37 -6.95 2.17 -25.51
C LEU A 37 -6.06 1.76 -26.69
N GLU A 38 -6.64 1.51 -27.86
CA GLU A 38 -5.90 1.19 -29.09
C GLU A 38 -4.97 2.33 -29.52
N ARG A 39 -5.41 3.58 -29.33
CA ARG A 39 -4.61 4.78 -29.62
C ARG A 39 -3.56 5.11 -28.55
N LYS A 40 -3.51 4.35 -27.45
CA LYS A 40 -2.65 4.63 -26.28
C LYS A 40 -2.90 6.01 -25.65
N GLU A 41 -4.16 6.45 -25.67
CA GLU A 41 -4.61 7.73 -25.11
C GLU A 41 -5.24 7.56 -23.71
N VAL A 42 -5.19 6.35 -23.15
CA VAL A 42 -5.74 6.06 -21.82
C VAL A 42 -4.70 6.41 -20.74
N ASP A 43 -5.04 7.37 -19.91
CA ASP A 43 -4.31 7.66 -18.67
C ASP A 43 -4.83 6.76 -17.54
N PHE A 44 -4.16 5.65 -17.28
CA PHE A 44 -4.58 4.72 -16.24
C PHE A 44 -4.55 5.32 -14.82
N VAL A 45 -3.72 6.34 -14.56
CA VAL A 45 -3.70 7.04 -13.26
C VAL A 45 -4.99 7.82 -13.08
N ASP A 46 -5.44 8.55 -14.10
CA ASP A 46 -6.71 9.26 -14.08
C ASP A 46 -7.90 8.31 -13.86
N TYR A 47 -7.94 7.18 -14.57
CA TYR A 47 -8.97 6.14 -14.32
C TYR A 47 -8.91 5.60 -12.90
N PHE A 48 -7.71 5.34 -12.37
CA PHE A 48 -7.55 4.88 -10.99
C PHE A 48 -8.10 5.91 -9.99
N ILE A 49 -7.73 7.18 -10.13
CA ILE A 49 -8.20 8.26 -9.26
C ILE A 49 -9.72 8.39 -9.31
N LYS A 50 -10.32 8.37 -10.51
CA LYS A 50 -11.79 8.41 -10.69
C LYS A 50 -12.49 7.26 -9.98
N VAL A 51 -11.97 6.03 -10.11
CA VAL A 51 -12.52 4.85 -9.43
C VAL A 51 -12.36 4.99 -7.91
N LYS A 52 -11.18 5.38 -7.44
CA LYS A 52 -10.88 5.62 -6.02
C LYS A 52 -11.86 6.61 -5.39
N ASP A 53 -12.06 7.76 -6.03
CA ASP A 53 -12.93 8.82 -5.52
C ASP A 53 -14.41 8.41 -5.56
N CYS A 54 -14.82 7.66 -6.58
CA CYS A 54 -16.18 7.11 -6.66
C CYS A 54 -16.44 6.05 -5.57
N LEU A 55 -15.46 5.21 -5.25
CA LEU A 55 -15.54 4.25 -4.16
C LEU A 55 -15.64 4.96 -2.81
N ASP A 56 -14.78 5.95 -2.57
CA ASP A 56 -14.81 6.74 -1.34
C ASP A 56 -16.16 7.44 -1.15
N LYS A 57 -16.65 8.15 -2.18
CA LYS A 57 -17.95 8.85 -2.14
C LYS A 57 -19.12 7.90 -1.87
N GLN A 58 -19.08 6.69 -2.41
CA GLN A 58 -20.18 5.74 -2.26
C GLN A 58 -20.21 5.08 -0.88
N TYR A 59 -19.03 4.81 -0.30
CA TYR A 59 -18.92 4.00 0.92
C TYR A 59 -18.45 4.80 2.14
N GLY A 60 -18.17 6.10 2.01
CA GLY A 60 -17.71 6.95 3.10
C GLY A 60 -16.40 6.45 3.71
N ILE A 61 -15.49 5.93 2.89
CA ILE A 61 -14.31 5.20 3.37
C ILE A 61 -13.38 6.13 4.16
N LYS A 62 -13.11 7.33 3.64
CA LYS A 62 -12.30 8.33 4.37
C LYS A 62 -12.92 8.69 5.71
N ASP A 63 -14.24 8.87 5.76
CA ASP A 63 -14.94 9.23 7.00
C ASP A 63 -14.88 8.09 8.02
N TYR A 64 -15.08 6.85 7.57
CA TYR A 64 -14.89 5.67 8.40
C TYR A 64 -13.47 5.61 8.97
N VAL A 65 -12.44 5.78 8.14
CA VAL A 65 -11.03 5.71 8.55
C VAL A 65 -10.70 6.82 9.55
N LYS A 66 -11.21 8.04 9.34
CA LYS A 66 -11.01 9.16 10.26
C LYS A 66 -11.63 8.90 11.63
N ASN A 67 -12.81 8.28 11.67
CA ASN A 67 -13.53 8.00 12.92
C ASN A 67 -13.02 6.74 13.63
N ASN A 68 -12.35 5.82 12.93
CA ASN A 68 -11.88 4.53 13.45
C ASN A 68 -10.38 4.31 13.18
N ARG A 69 -9.54 5.32 13.47
CA ARG A 69 -8.13 5.35 13.06
C ARG A 69 -7.34 4.12 13.50
N ASP A 70 -7.53 3.66 14.73
CA ASP A 70 -6.78 2.53 15.29
C ASP A 70 -7.15 1.22 14.60
N VAL A 71 -8.45 1.00 14.37
CA VAL A 71 -8.97 -0.15 13.63
C VAL A 71 -8.48 -0.13 12.19
N ALA A 72 -8.57 1.01 11.51
CA ALA A 72 -8.09 1.17 10.15
C ALA A 72 -6.59 0.89 10.02
N THR A 73 -5.80 1.35 11.00
CA THR A 73 -4.35 1.09 11.07
C THR A 73 -4.06 -0.40 11.26
N LYS A 74 -4.75 -1.07 12.19
CA LYS A 74 -4.64 -2.52 12.40
C LYS A 74 -5.00 -3.32 11.14
N LEU A 75 -6.10 -2.96 10.47
CA LEU A 75 -6.53 -3.64 9.23
C LEU A 75 -5.49 -3.53 8.12
N MET A 76 -4.93 -2.34 7.90
CA MET A 76 -3.86 -2.20 6.92
C MET A 76 -2.64 -3.03 7.27
N TYR A 77 -2.26 -3.07 8.55
CA TYR A 77 -1.09 -3.82 8.96
C TYR A 77 -1.24 -5.31 8.68
N LEU A 78 -2.38 -5.88 9.10
CA LEU A 78 -2.68 -7.29 8.86
C LEU A 78 -2.68 -7.62 7.37
N CYS A 79 -3.24 -6.74 6.55
CA CYS A 79 -3.32 -6.92 5.10
C CYS A 79 -1.95 -6.86 4.44
N ILE A 80 -1.14 -5.86 4.77
CA ILE A 80 0.13 -5.58 4.08
C ILE A 80 1.22 -6.56 4.49
N GLU A 81 1.24 -6.95 5.77
CA GLU A 81 2.17 -7.97 6.28
C GLU A 81 1.72 -9.40 5.94
N GLY A 82 0.51 -9.58 5.42
CA GLY A 82 -0.04 -10.92 5.15
C GLY A 82 -0.15 -11.77 6.42
N ILE A 83 -0.54 -11.16 7.53
CA ILE A 83 -0.63 -11.87 8.82
C ILE A 83 -1.91 -12.71 8.83
N PRO A 84 -1.80 -14.04 8.99
CA PRO A 84 -2.97 -14.90 9.10
C PRO A 84 -3.65 -14.70 10.46
N ILE A 85 -4.98 -14.65 10.43
CA ILE A 85 -5.81 -14.46 11.62
C ILE A 85 -6.92 -15.50 11.67
N VAL A 86 -7.45 -15.76 12.86
CA VAL A 86 -8.70 -16.50 13.05
C VAL A 86 -9.84 -15.47 13.19
N PRO A 87 -10.72 -15.28 12.18
CA PRO A 87 -11.67 -14.18 12.12
C PRO A 87 -12.58 -14.04 13.36
N ASP A 88 -12.96 -15.17 13.94
CA ASP A 88 -13.91 -15.22 15.07
C ASP A 88 -13.22 -15.04 16.43
N LYS A 89 -11.89 -15.15 16.48
CA LYS A 89 -11.08 -14.97 17.70
C LYS A 89 -10.31 -13.64 17.72
N TYR A 90 -10.07 -13.04 16.55
CA TYR A 90 -9.26 -11.85 16.43
C TYR A 90 -10.06 -10.59 16.81
N VAL A 91 -9.58 -9.85 17.81
CA VAL A 91 -10.21 -8.62 18.30
C VAL A 91 -9.59 -7.41 17.61
N LEU A 92 -10.38 -6.73 16.77
CA LEU A 92 -9.97 -5.50 16.09
C LEU A 92 -9.99 -4.30 17.04
N ASP A 93 -11.08 -4.16 17.78
CA ASP A 93 -11.33 -3.08 18.71
C ASP A 93 -11.86 -3.65 20.03
N GLU A 94 -11.10 -3.48 21.11
CA GLU A 94 -11.50 -3.90 22.45
C GLU A 94 -12.68 -3.07 22.98
N ASN A 95 -12.83 -1.83 22.51
CA ASN A 95 -13.89 -0.93 22.94
C ASN A 95 -15.18 -1.11 22.14
N ASN A 96 -15.14 -1.83 21.02
CA ASN A 96 -16.29 -2.08 20.17
C ASN A 96 -16.36 -3.56 19.72
N PRO A 97 -16.84 -4.46 20.58
CA PRO A 97 -16.94 -5.89 20.27
C PRO A 97 -17.86 -6.22 19.07
N ALA A 98 -18.75 -5.31 18.69
CA ALA A 98 -19.61 -5.50 17.52
C ALA A 98 -18.83 -5.37 16.20
N LEU A 99 -17.67 -4.70 16.22
CA LEU A 99 -16.80 -4.52 15.07
C LEU A 99 -15.86 -5.73 14.93
N THR A 100 -16.33 -6.73 14.20
CA THR A 100 -15.62 -7.98 13.94
C THR A 100 -15.02 -8.01 12.53
N ILE A 101 -14.07 -8.91 12.30
CA ILE A 101 -13.54 -9.18 10.96
C ILE A 101 -14.67 -9.56 10.00
N ARG A 102 -15.60 -10.42 10.47
CA ARG A 102 -16.78 -10.83 9.71
C ARG A 102 -17.74 -9.69 9.41
N SER A 103 -17.92 -8.73 10.31
CA SER A 103 -18.74 -7.55 10.01
C SER A 103 -18.09 -6.69 8.93
N LEU A 104 -16.77 -6.53 8.94
CA LEU A 104 -16.06 -5.77 7.90
C LEU A 104 -16.09 -6.46 6.54
N GLU A 105 -16.00 -7.79 6.50
CA GLU A 105 -16.20 -8.59 5.29
C GLU A 105 -17.64 -8.45 4.77
N ARG A 106 -18.65 -8.59 5.66
CA ARG A 106 -20.07 -8.41 5.34
C ARG A 106 -20.36 -7.01 4.80
N ASP A 107 -19.77 -6.00 5.44
CA ASP A 107 -19.92 -4.59 5.09
C ASP A 107 -18.98 -4.20 3.93
N LYS A 108 -18.22 -5.18 3.42
CA LYS A 108 -17.46 -5.20 2.16
C LYS A 108 -16.27 -4.25 2.14
N HIS A 109 -15.65 -4.04 3.30
CA HIS A 109 -14.42 -3.28 3.45
C HIS A 109 -13.18 -4.14 3.17
N ILE A 110 -13.29 -5.46 3.31
CA ILE A 110 -12.19 -6.42 3.14
C ILE A 110 -12.68 -7.69 2.44
N ILE A 111 -11.74 -8.49 1.95
CA ILE A 111 -11.94 -9.87 1.48
C ILE A 111 -11.14 -10.79 2.38
N LEU A 112 -11.70 -11.91 2.82
CA LEU A 112 -10.93 -12.96 3.47
C LEU A 112 -10.51 -14.03 2.47
N SER A 113 -9.28 -14.51 2.61
CA SER A 113 -8.77 -15.62 1.80
C SER A 113 -8.19 -16.68 2.71
N SER A 114 -8.62 -17.93 2.55
CA SER A 114 -8.13 -19.05 3.35
C SER A 114 -6.63 -19.26 3.12
N VAL A 115 -5.90 -19.58 4.18
CA VAL A 115 -4.50 -19.99 4.08
C VAL A 115 -4.43 -21.44 3.62
N GLU A 116 -3.55 -21.74 2.66
CA GLU A 116 -3.33 -23.13 2.25
C GLU A 116 -2.95 -23.98 3.47
N GLN A 117 -3.59 -25.15 3.61
CA GLN A 117 -3.36 -26.10 4.71
C GLN A 117 -3.91 -25.67 6.09
N SER A 118 -4.78 -24.65 6.16
CA SER A 118 -5.51 -24.31 7.39
C SER A 118 -6.95 -23.86 7.13
N ASP A 119 -7.91 -24.53 7.78
CA ASP A 119 -9.33 -24.17 7.69
C ASP A 119 -9.74 -23.05 8.65
N GLU A 120 -8.88 -22.70 9.61
CA GLU A 120 -9.16 -21.67 10.63
C GLU A 120 -8.48 -20.32 10.34
N LEU A 121 -7.41 -20.32 9.54
CA LEU A 121 -6.60 -19.13 9.29
C LEU A 121 -6.95 -18.47 7.96
N PHE A 122 -7.11 -17.15 8.03
CA PHE A 122 -7.47 -16.32 6.89
C PHE A 122 -6.54 -15.11 6.78
N LEU A 123 -6.20 -14.75 5.56
CA LEU A 123 -5.56 -13.49 5.20
C LEU A 123 -6.62 -12.43 4.94
N ILE A 124 -6.33 -11.20 5.37
CA ILE A 124 -7.14 -10.03 5.03
C ILE A 124 -6.58 -9.42 3.74
N ASN A 125 -7.43 -9.35 2.73
CA ASN A 125 -7.13 -8.70 1.47
C ASN A 125 -7.95 -7.42 1.32
N MET A 126 -7.28 -6.33 0.96
CA MET A 126 -7.93 -5.06 0.62
C MET A 126 -7.66 -4.71 -0.83
N PRO A 127 -8.67 -4.19 -1.57
CA PRO A 127 -8.42 -3.56 -2.86
C PRO A 127 -7.34 -2.50 -2.71
N PHE A 128 -6.45 -2.39 -3.69
CA PHE A 128 -5.40 -1.37 -3.69
C PHE A 128 -6.00 0.04 -3.63
N TYR A 129 -7.17 0.25 -4.23
CA TYR A 129 -7.97 1.46 -4.05
C TYR A 129 -8.20 1.83 -2.58
N PHE A 130 -8.53 0.85 -1.74
CA PHE A 130 -8.81 1.08 -0.32
C PHE A 130 -7.52 1.34 0.43
N ILE A 131 -6.44 0.62 0.13
CA ILE A 131 -5.11 0.88 0.69
C ILE A 131 -4.71 2.34 0.44
N CYS A 132 -4.90 2.85 -0.79
CA CYS A 132 -4.62 4.25 -1.11
C CYS A 132 -5.52 5.22 -0.34
N ILE A 133 -6.84 4.97 -0.25
CA ILE A 133 -7.77 5.83 0.49
C ILE A 133 -7.44 5.86 1.99
N TYR A 134 -7.06 4.72 2.56
CA TYR A 134 -6.64 4.62 3.95
C TYR A 134 -5.32 5.38 4.16
N ASN A 135 -4.33 5.21 3.28
CA ASN A 135 -3.09 5.98 3.33
C ASN A 135 -3.35 7.49 3.27
N ASP A 136 -4.21 7.96 2.36
CA ASP A 136 -4.56 9.37 2.21
C ASP A 136 -5.18 9.95 3.49
N SER A 137 -5.93 9.14 4.25
CA SER A 137 -6.60 9.56 5.48
C SER A 137 -5.73 9.42 6.73
N LEU A 138 -4.87 8.40 6.76
CA LEU A 138 -3.99 8.11 7.88
C LEU A 138 -2.64 8.83 7.77
N HIS A 139 -2.27 9.32 6.59
CA HIS A 139 -0.99 9.95 6.27
C HIS A 139 0.20 9.07 6.66
N ILE A 140 0.25 7.82 6.18
CA ILE A 140 1.30 6.86 6.54
C ILE A 140 2.57 7.08 5.72
N VAL A 141 2.41 7.28 4.42
CA VAL A 141 3.43 7.84 3.53
C VAL A 141 2.81 8.95 2.67
N ASN A 142 3.66 9.70 1.97
CA ASN A 142 3.23 10.79 1.11
C ASN A 142 2.18 10.31 0.08
N PRO A 143 1.08 11.06 -0.16
CA PRO A 143 0.00 10.71 -1.09
C PRO A 143 0.41 10.53 -2.56
N THR A 144 1.68 10.72 -2.93
CA THR A 144 2.21 10.39 -4.25
C THR A 144 2.31 8.88 -4.53
N LEU A 145 1.92 8.01 -3.60
CA LEU A 145 2.00 6.56 -3.74
C LEU A 145 1.37 6.05 -5.05
N VAL A 146 0.15 6.49 -5.40
CA VAL A 146 -0.58 5.99 -6.58
C VAL A 146 0.19 6.24 -7.89
N SER A 147 0.75 7.44 -8.06
CA SER A 147 1.45 7.78 -9.30
C SER A 147 2.74 6.97 -9.48
N LYS A 148 3.28 6.40 -8.40
CA LYS A 148 4.46 5.52 -8.46
C LYS A 148 4.14 4.08 -8.85
N PHE A 149 2.92 3.61 -8.61
CA PHE A 149 2.52 2.22 -8.90
C PHE A 149 2.02 2.02 -10.34
N TYR A 150 1.65 3.11 -11.01
CA TYR A 150 1.04 3.08 -12.34
C TYR A 150 1.99 3.48 -13.48
N ASP A 151 3.28 3.61 -13.20
CA ASP A 151 4.27 3.87 -14.24
C ASP A 151 4.39 2.63 -15.15
N GLU A 152 3.96 2.77 -16.41
CA GLU A 152 3.85 1.66 -17.36
C GLU A 152 5.20 1.06 -17.75
N ARG A 153 6.29 1.75 -17.41
CA ARG A 153 7.64 1.25 -17.56
C ARG A 153 8.29 1.29 -16.19
N MET A 154 8.21 0.17 -15.47
CA MET A 154 8.97 0.03 -14.25
C MET A 154 10.44 -0.15 -14.63
N TYR A 155 11.12 0.94 -15.00
CA TYR A 155 12.56 0.94 -15.08
C TYR A 155 13.13 0.82 -13.66
N TRP A 156 14.43 0.58 -13.57
CA TRP A 156 15.11 0.37 -12.30
C TRP A 156 14.84 1.50 -11.30
N TYR A 157 14.75 2.73 -11.78
CA TYR A 157 14.45 3.90 -10.98
C TYR A 157 13.04 3.87 -10.35
N GLU A 158 12.01 3.49 -11.10
CA GLU A 158 10.65 3.35 -10.61
C GLU A 158 10.55 2.19 -9.60
N TRP A 159 11.31 1.12 -9.81
CA TRP A 159 11.46 0.02 -8.86
C TRP A 159 12.11 0.47 -7.55
N GLU A 160 13.22 1.21 -7.61
CA GLU A 160 13.89 1.79 -6.43
C GLU A 160 12.92 2.67 -5.62
N LYS A 161 12.10 3.48 -6.32
CA LYS A 161 11.05 4.27 -5.67
C LYS A 161 10.01 3.41 -4.99
N PHE A 162 9.48 2.41 -5.69
CA PHE A 162 8.48 1.50 -5.13
C PHE A 162 9.00 0.85 -3.84
N VAL A 163 10.21 0.28 -3.87
CA VAL A 163 10.82 -0.36 -2.70
C VAL A 163 10.96 0.66 -1.56
N ALA A 164 11.47 1.86 -1.83
CA ALA A 164 11.66 2.87 -0.80
C ALA A 164 10.35 3.27 -0.09
N TYR A 165 9.28 3.51 -0.87
CA TYR A 165 7.97 3.83 -0.30
C TYR A 165 7.34 2.64 0.42
N HIS A 166 7.52 1.42 -0.08
CA HIS A 166 7.03 0.20 0.55
C HIS A 166 7.69 -0.04 1.92
N GLU A 167 9.01 0.08 2.00
CA GLU A 167 9.77 -0.08 3.25
C GLU A 167 9.38 0.97 4.29
N ALA A 168 9.26 2.24 3.88
CA ALA A 168 8.80 3.31 4.76
C ALA A 168 7.38 3.07 5.25
N PHE A 169 6.48 2.63 4.36
CA PHE A 169 5.09 2.36 4.68
C PHE A 169 4.94 1.26 5.73
N ARG A 170 5.56 0.10 5.51
CA ARG A 170 5.49 -1.05 6.45
C ARG A 170 6.09 -0.70 7.81
N THR A 171 7.24 -0.03 7.82
CA THR A 171 7.92 0.38 9.06
C THR A 171 7.08 1.38 9.87
N ASN A 172 6.58 2.43 9.23
CA ASN A 172 5.76 3.44 9.89
C ASN A 172 4.46 2.84 10.43
N LEU A 173 3.89 1.88 9.72
CA LEU A 173 2.68 1.17 10.14
C LEU A 173 2.93 0.30 11.38
N ALA A 174 4.06 -0.42 11.44
CA ALA A 174 4.47 -1.18 12.62
C ALA A 174 4.66 -0.28 13.84
N ILE A 175 5.31 0.88 13.68
CA ILE A 175 5.51 1.86 14.75
C ILE A 175 4.18 2.37 15.30
N ARG A 176 3.20 2.65 14.42
CA ARG A 176 1.86 3.08 14.84
C ARG A 176 1.10 2.04 15.64
N LEU A 177 1.42 0.75 15.46
CA LEU A 177 0.91 -0.32 16.31
C LEU A 177 1.68 -0.50 17.62
N GLY A 178 2.58 0.44 17.95
CA GLY A 178 3.36 0.43 19.18
C GLY A 178 4.62 -0.42 19.13
N LYS A 179 4.99 -0.97 17.97
CA LYS A 179 6.27 -1.69 17.84
C LYS A 179 7.43 -0.69 17.91
N LYS A 180 8.36 -0.93 18.84
CA LYS A 180 9.60 -0.15 18.99
C LYS A 180 10.80 -0.84 18.36
N THR A 181 10.77 -2.17 18.33
CA THR A 181 11.82 -3.04 17.81
C THR A 181 11.20 -4.14 16.98
N THR A 182 11.99 -4.71 16.08
CA THR A 182 11.62 -5.88 15.28
C THR A 182 12.88 -6.65 14.93
N THR A 183 12.75 -7.91 14.57
CA THR A 183 13.86 -8.67 13.98
C THR A 183 13.93 -8.45 12.47
N LEU A 184 15.10 -8.66 11.86
CA LEU A 184 15.23 -8.67 10.40
C LEU A 184 14.38 -9.79 9.77
N ARG A 185 14.21 -10.92 10.47
CA ARG A 185 13.31 -12.00 10.07
C ARG A 185 11.86 -11.55 9.97
N GLU A 186 11.39 -10.73 10.91
CA GLU A 186 10.02 -10.20 10.86
C GLU A 186 9.85 -9.14 9.76
N LEU A 187 10.88 -8.36 9.47
CA LEU A 187 10.84 -7.39 8.34
C LEU A 187 10.84 -8.10 6.98
N TYR A 188 11.61 -9.19 6.87
CA TYR A 188 11.84 -9.96 5.65
C TYR A 188 11.54 -11.45 5.86
N PRO A 189 10.27 -11.84 6.06
CA PRO A 189 9.87 -13.19 6.51
C PRO A 189 10.20 -14.33 5.53
N ASN A 190 10.46 -13.99 4.27
CA ASN A 190 10.81 -14.95 3.21
C ASN A 190 12.30 -14.93 2.85
N ALA A 191 13.13 -14.24 3.61
CA ALA A 191 14.57 -14.32 3.44
C ALA A 191 15.08 -15.75 3.73
N ASP A 192 16.17 -16.15 3.05
CA ASP A 192 16.72 -17.49 3.21
C ASP A 192 17.08 -17.75 4.69
N LYS A 193 16.60 -18.88 5.21
CA LYS A 193 16.70 -19.27 6.62
C LYS A 193 18.12 -19.65 7.02
N SER A 194 19.03 -19.80 6.05
CA SER A 194 20.42 -20.21 6.27
C SER A 194 21.29 -19.14 6.91
N ASP A 195 20.84 -17.88 6.96
CA ASP A 195 21.64 -16.76 7.47
C ASP A 195 21.34 -16.44 8.95
N VAL A 196 22.34 -16.66 9.80
CA VAL A 196 22.33 -16.46 11.26
C VAL A 196 22.08 -15.01 11.69
N ASN A 197 22.16 -14.05 10.77
CA ASN A 197 22.01 -12.64 11.07
C ASN A 197 20.54 -12.16 11.08
N PHE A 198 19.56 -12.99 10.70
CA PHE A 198 18.16 -12.54 10.62
C PHE A 198 17.45 -12.40 11.97
N ASP A 199 18.01 -12.95 13.05
CA ASP A 199 17.46 -12.82 14.40
C ASP A 199 17.97 -11.58 15.15
N PHE A 200 18.75 -10.71 14.49
CA PHE A 200 19.12 -9.41 15.06
C PHE A 200 17.90 -8.51 15.22
N SER A 201 17.75 -7.99 16.45
CA SER A 201 16.75 -6.97 16.76
C SER A 201 17.25 -5.60 16.33
N VAL A 202 16.45 -4.90 15.53
CA VAL A 202 16.67 -3.51 15.12
C VAL A 202 15.63 -2.60 15.76
N ASN A 203 16.04 -1.36 16.06
CA ASN A 203 15.12 -0.31 16.52
C ASN A 203 14.39 0.27 15.32
N LEU A 204 13.07 0.42 15.45
CA LEU A 204 12.25 1.07 14.43
C LEU A 204 12.25 2.58 14.64
N LYS A 205 12.53 3.33 13.57
CA LYS A 205 12.39 4.79 13.51
C LYS A 205 11.37 5.16 12.45
N PRO A 206 10.57 6.23 12.65
CA PRO A 206 9.71 6.74 11.59
C PRO A 206 10.55 7.09 10.37
N LEU A 207 10.20 6.52 9.21
CA LEU A 207 10.93 6.69 7.97
C LEU A 207 10.24 7.72 7.08
N ARG A 208 11.00 8.69 6.57
CA ARG A 208 10.61 9.49 5.41
C ARG A 208 11.37 9.03 4.17
N VAL A 209 10.74 9.16 3.00
CA VAL A 209 11.39 8.86 1.72
C VAL A 209 11.87 10.16 1.09
N CYS A 210 13.10 10.18 0.61
CA CYS A 210 13.67 11.30 -0.14
C CYS A 210 14.43 10.83 -1.39
N GLU A 211 14.57 11.70 -2.38
CA GLU A 211 15.35 11.44 -3.60
C GLU A 211 16.63 12.27 -3.53
N ALA A 212 17.81 11.65 -3.75
CA ALA A 212 19.09 12.35 -3.76
C ALA A 212 19.41 12.92 -5.16
N ASN A 213 20.20 14.00 -5.29
CA ASN A 213 20.72 14.44 -6.58
C ASN A 213 21.85 13.52 -7.08
N GLU A 214 22.62 12.97 -6.15
CA GLU A 214 23.82 12.18 -6.37
C GLU A 214 23.56 10.67 -6.25
N GLN A 215 24.61 9.86 -6.47
CA GLN A 215 24.55 8.40 -6.42
C GLN A 215 25.41 7.86 -5.27
N PHE A 216 24.79 7.14 -4.34
CA PHE A 216 25.50 6.36 -3.33
C PHE A 216 25.91 4.99 -3.89
N PRO A 217 27.11 4.44 -3.56
CA PRO A 217 28.13 4.99 -2.66
C PRO A 217 29.17 5.88 -3.35
N LEU A 218 28.97 6.27 -4.61
CA LEU A 218 29.97 7.02 -5.39
C LEU A 218 30.18 8.45 -4.88
N THR A 219 29.13 9.07 -4.34
CA THR A 219 29.17 10.44 -3.82
C THR A 219 28.60 10.49 -2.42
N ASN A 220 29.27 11.25 -1.56
CA ASN A 220 28.85 11.58 -0.20
C ASN A 220 29.53 12.93 0.15
N PRO A 221 28.82 13.96 0.62
CA PRO A 221 27.42 13.98 1.05
C PRO A 221 26.40 13.83 -0.09
N LEU A 222 25.19 13.39 0.24
CA LEU A 222 24.02 13.36 -0.65
C LEU A 222 23.15 14.59 -0.38
N THR A 223 22.52 15.16 -1.40
CA THR A 223 21.60 16.30 -1.29
C THR A 223 20.21 15.96 -1.80
N GLU A 224 19.15 16.44 -1.15
CA GLU A 224 17.76 16.13 -1.49
C GLU A 224 17.30 16.89 -2.75
N LYS A 225 16.74 16.20 -3.74
CA LYS A 225 16.28 16.77 -5.01
C LYS A 225 15.29 17.93 -4.84
N SER A 226 14.49 17.93 -3.77
CA SER A 226 13.45 18.94 -3.57
C SER A 226 13.97 20.31 -3.16
N ASP A 227 15.06 20.37 -2.39
CA ASP A 227 15.54 21.63 -1.79
C ASP A 227 17.08 21.79 -1.77
N GLY A 228 17.82 20.79 -2.26
CA GLY A 228 19.28 20.79 -2.33
C GLY A 228 19.97 20.66 -0.98
N LYS A 229 19.25 20.40 0.12
CA LYS A 229 19.87 20.25 1.44
C LYS A 229 20.53 18.89 1.60
N GLU A 230 21.59 18.86 2.38
CA GLU A 230 22.28 17.62 2.74
C GLU A 230 21.34 16.64 3.47
N ILE A 231 21.37 15.38 3.03
CA ILE A 231 20.61 14.28 3.62
C ILE A 231 21.47 13.63 4.70
N ASP A 232 21.04 13.75 5.96
CA ASP A 232 21.59 12.94 7.05
C ASP A 232 21.03 11.51 6.96
N TRP A 233 21.62 10.70 6.09
CA TRP A 233 21.21 9.29 5.92
C TRP A 233 21.69 8.39 7.07
N GLN A 234 22.61 8.86 7.90
CA GLN A 234 23.14 8.12 9.06
C GLN A 234 22.22 8.20 10.28
N SER A 235 21.30 9.17 10.31
CA SER A 235 20.23 9.26 11.31
C SER A 235 19.42 7.96 11.44
N GLY A 236 19.29 7.20 10.35
CA GLY A 236 18.43 6.03 10.24
C GLY A 236 16.93 6.33 10.20
N ASP A 237 16.53 7.58 9.93
CA ASP A 237 15.12 8.01 9.79
C ASP A 237 14.71 8.36 8.33
N VAL A 238 15.59 8.07 7.37
CA VAL A 238 15.37 8.31 5.94
C VAL A 238 15.59 7.03 5.12
N VAL A 239 14.78 6.87 4.07
CA VAL A 239 15.03 5.95 2.97
C VAL A 239 15.37 6.78 1.74
N VAL A 240 16.60 6.65 1.25
CA VAL A 240 17.14 7.48 0.17
C VAL A 240 17.05 6.74 -1.15
N ILE A 241 16.38 7.35 -2.13
CA ILE A 241 16.39 6.92 -3.52
C ILE A 241 17.56 7.61 -4.22
N ASN A 242 18.40 6.83 -4.90
CA ASN A 242 19.54 7.37 -5.62
C ASN A 242 19.11 8.31 -6.76
N GLY A 243 19.91 9.36 -6.99
CA GLY A 243 19.65 10.36 -8.03
C GLY A 243 19.82 9.81 -9.45
N SER A 244 20.73 8.85 -9.58
CA SER A 244 20.97 8.04 -10.76
C SER A 244 21.11 6.58 -10.36
N SER A 245 20.37 5.72 -11.06
CA SER A 245 20.46 4.26 -10.93
C SER A 245 21.88 3.78 -11.22
N ALA A 246 22.32 2.71 -10.55
CA ALA A 246 23.55 2.04 -10.93
C ALA A 246 23.47 1.59 -12.39
N LEU A 247 24.41 2.06 -13.22
CA LEU A 247 24.59 1.63 -14.61
C LEU A 247 24.91 0.14 -14.69
#